data_AF-A0A858ZTX5-F1
#
_entry.id   AF-A0A858ZTX5-F1
#
_cell.length_a   1.000
_cell.length_b   1.000
_cell.length_c   1.000
_cell.angle_alpha   90.00
_cell.angle_beta   90.00
_cell.angle_gamma   90.00
#
_symmetry.space_group_name_H-M   'P 1'
#
loop_
_entity.id
_entity.type
_entity.pdbx_description
1 polymer ?
#
loop_
_entity_poly.entity_id
_entity_poly.type
_entity_poly.pdbx_seq_one_letter_code
_entity_poly.pdbx_strand_id
1 'polypeptide(L)'
;MAAPAAPQRHVICMKWGTKYGPEYVNRLYAMVRRHLCGDFNFVCLTDDTMDIRNEVQCLPIPPLKLPSGIPERGWNKLATFAADLYGLKGTALFLDVDVVVVGPLDDFFTQPGEFLIIHDYKRPWRITGNSSVYRFELGAHPDVLEYFRGHFEEIRHRFRNEQAYLSDMLHRQGKLAYWPQDWCPSFKYHCIPRWPTNYWKQPFVPQGARVVIFHGECNPPDALAGRRNRRFRHIEPATWVAEHWRE
;
A
#
# COMPACT_ATOMS: atom_id res chain seq x y z
N MET A 1 36.48 -14.86 -1.11
CA MET A 1 35.39 -14.19 -1.86
C MET A 1 34.28 -13.94 -0.86
N ALA A 2 33.93 -12.67 -0.61
CA ALA A 2 32.77 -12.36 0.23
C ALA A 2 31.52 -12.96 -0.43
N ALA A 3 30.67 -13.62 0.35
CA ALA A 3 29.35 -14.02 -0.15
C ALA A 3 28.66 -12.77 -0.72
N PRO A 4 27.95 -12.87 -1.86
CA PRO A 4 27.17 -11.74 -2.35
C PRO A 4 26.26 -11.28 -1.23
N ALA A 5 26.31 -9.98 -0.90
CA ALA A 5 25.41 -9.41 0.10
C ALA A 5 23.98 -9.75 -0.31
N ALA A 6 23.19 -10.27 0.64
CA ALA A 6 21.78 -10.54 0.38
C ALA A 6 21.12 -9.26 -0.15
N PRO A 7 20.23 -9.36 -1.15
CA PRO A 7 19.56 -8.20 -1.72
C PRO A 7 18.87 -7.40 -0.60
N GLN A 8 19.10 -6.10 -0.57
CA GLN A 8 18.53 -5.22 0.45
C GLN A 8 17.01 -5.21 0.34
N ARG A 9 16.33 -5.40 1.48
CA ARG A 9 14.86 -5.36 1.57
C ARG A 9 14.43 -4.03 2.15
N HIS A 10 13.56 -3.34 1.44
CA HIS A 10 12.96 -2.08 1.87
C HIS A 10 11.45 -2.25 2.00
N VAL A 11 10.89 -1.71 3.08
CA VAL A 11 9.45 -1.48 3.20
C VAL A 11 9.22 0.03 3.12
N ILE A 12 8.43 0.46 2.15
CA ILE A 12 8.20 1.88 1.85
C ILE A 12 6.74 2.21 2.12
N CYS A 13 6.50 3.29 2.86
CA CYS A 13 5.16 3.89 2.97
C CYS A 13 5.23 5.38 2.66
N MET A 14 4.07 6.01 2.52
CA MET A 14 3.97 7.45 2.30
C MET A 14 2.94 8.08 3.22
N LYS A 15 3.33 9.18 3.87
CA LYS A 15 2.45 10.06 4.66
C LYS A 15 2.56 11.45 4.06
N TRP A 16 1.46 12.11 3.75
CA TRP A 16 1.48 13.51 3.33
C TRP A 16 0.24 14.25 3.79
N GLY A 17 0.41 15.55 4.02
CA GLY A 17 -0.63 16.40 4.58
C GLY A 17 -1.08 15.91 5.97
N THR A 18 -2.33 16.21 6.31
CA THR A 18 -2.87 16.04 7.67
C THR A 18 -3.89 14.91 7.80
N LYS A 19 -4.15 14.15 6.72
CA LYS A 19 -5.16 13.09 6.71
C LYS A 19 -4.82 11.93 7.66
N TYR A 20 -3.54 11.57 7.71
CA TYR A 20 -3.04 10.48 8.53
C TYR A 20 -1.97 11.01 9.49
N GLY A 21 -2.16 10.77 10.79
CA GLY A 21 -1.19 11.14 11.81
C GLY A 21 0.03 10.20 11.84
N PRO A 22 1.07 10.55 12.63
CA PRO A 22 2.29 9.76 12.76
C PRO A 22 2.04 8.34 13.31
N GLU A 23 0.96 8.13 14.07
CA GLU A 23 0.58 6.83 14.62
C GLU A 23 0.34 5.77 13.53
N TYR A 24 -0.09 6.17 12.33
CA TYR A 24 -0.26 5.22 11.22
C TYR A 24 1.09 4.66 10.75
N VAL A 25 2.11 5.51 10.65
CA VAL A 25 3.48 5.11 10.26
C VAL A 25 4.12 4.27 11.37
N ASN A 26 3.99 4.70 12.63
CA ASN A 26 4.58 4.00 13.78
C ASN A 26 3.98 2.60 13.95
N ARG A 27 2.65 2.47 13.86
CA ARG A 27 1.95 1.18 13.91
C ARG A 27 2.27 0.31 12.69
N LEU A 28 2.39 0.89 11.50
CA LEU A 28 2.81 0.16 10.31
C LEU A 28 4.21 -0.43 10.45
N TYR A 29 5.17 0.34 10.95
CA TYR A 29 6.50 -0.18 11.28
C TYR A 29 6.42 -1.36 12.25
N ALA A 30 5.67 -1.20 13.36
CA ALA A 30 5.58 -2.26 14.37
C ALA A 30 4.95 -3.54 13.82
N MET A 31 3.87 -3.41 13.06
CA MET A 31 3.23 -4.50 12.33
C MET A 31 4.21 -5.21 11.40
N VAL A 32 4.99 -4.47 10.61
CA VAL A 32 5.99 -5.03 9.70
C VAL A 32 7.11 -5.72 10.47
N ARG A 33 7.67 -5.09 11.51
CA ARG A 33 8.72 -5.69 12.34
C ARG A 33 8.28 -7.00 13.00
N ARG A 34 7.00 -7.11 13.37
CA ARG A 34 6.39 -8.31 13.97
C ARG A 34 6.25 -9.46 12.97
N HIS A 35 6.11 -9.16 11.68
CA HIS A 35 5.72 -10.13 10.65
C HIS A 35 6.75 -10.35 9.53
N LEU A 36 7.84 -9.58 9.50
CA LEU A 36 8.95 -9.74 8.54
C LEU A 36 10.20 -10.22 9.27
N CYS A 37 10.74 -11.36 8.88
CA CYS A 37 11.93 -11.94 9.50
C CYS A 37 13.22 -11.27 9.00
N GLY A 38 14.23 -11.19 9.87
CA GLY A 38 15.56 -10.64 9.55
C GLY A 38 15.58 -9.11 9.38
N ASP A 39 16.65 -8.61 8.78
CA ASP A 39 16.88 -7.17 8.63
C ASP A 39 16.17 -6.59 7.40
N PHE A 40 15.63 -5.39 7.56
CA PHE A 40 15.01 -4.59 6.51
C PHE A 40 15.15 -3.11 6.85
N ASN A 41 15.12 -2.26 5.84
CA ASN A 41 14.98 -0.82 6.03
C ASN A 41 13.52 -0.43 5.91
N PHE A 42 13.05 0.40 6.84
CA PHE A 42 11.70 0.95 6.76
C PHE A 42 11.81 2.43 6.39
N VAL A 43 11.20 2.81 5.28
CA VAL A 43 11.30 4.16 4.72
C VAL A 43 9.91 4.79 4.66
N CYS A 44 9.76 5.99 5.20
CA CYS A 44 8.56 6.80 5.02
C CYS A 44 8.89 8.01 4.14
N LEU A 45 8.27 8.10 2.96
CA LEU A 45 8.30 9.34 2.19
C LEU A 45 7.26 10.29 2.76
N THR A 46 7.71 11.42 3.33
CA THR A 46 6.83 12.33 4.07
C THR A 46 7.20 13.80 3.90
N ASP A 47 6.21 14.68 4.02
CA ASP A 47 6.38 16.13 4.14
C ASP A 47 6.54 16.60 5.59
N ASP A 48 6.24 15.74 6.55
CA ASP A 48 6.31 16.01 7.98
C ASP A 48 6.77 14.78 8.76
N THR A 49 7.87 14.94 9.50
CA THR A 49 8.56 13.89 10.26
C THR A 49 8.23 13.89 11.75
N MET A 50 7.40 14.83 12.21
CA MET A 50 7.08 14.99 13.63
C MET A 50 6.45 13.71 14.20
N ASP A 51 6.92 13.30 15.38
CA ASP A 51 6.46 12.14 16.15
C ASP A 51 6.53 10.78 15.42
N ILE A 52 7.23 10.71 14.27
CA ILE A 52 7.59 9.44 13.63
C ILE A 52 8.81 8.87 14.35
N ARG A 53 8.75 7.56 14.66
CA ARG A 53 9.81 6.85 15.39
C ARG A 53 11.15 6.80 14.64
N ASN A 54 12.25 6.74 15.39
CA ASN A 54 13.62 6.86 14.86
C ASN A 54 14.05 5.65 14.00
N GLU A 55 13.42 4.49 14.15
CA GLU A 55 13.67 3.32 13.32
C GLU A 55 13.12 3.47 11.89
N VAL A 56 12.26 4.46 11.66
CA VAL A 56 11.73 4.80 10.34
C VAL A 56 12.64 5.84 9.71
N GLN A 57 13.25 5.49 8.58
CA GLN A 57 13.99 6.45 7.77
C GLN A 57 13.00 7.37 7.05
N CYS A 58 12.84 8.59 7.54
CA CYS A 58 12.03 9.60 6.89
C CYS A 58 12.82 10.27 5.76
N LEU A 59 12.25 10.27 4.55
CA LEU A 59 12.80 10.95 3.38
C LEU A 59 11.73 11.88 2.79
N PRO A 60 12.10 12.99 2.13
CA PRO A 60 11.12 13.85 1.50
C PRO A 60 10.40 13.12 0.36
N ILE A 61 9.20 13.57 0.00
CA ILE A 61 8.49 13.07 -1.17
C ILE A 61 9.14 13.66 -2.42
N PRO A 62 9.64 12.86 -3.39
CA PRO A 62 10.21 13.41 -4.61
C PRO A 62 9.18 14.26 -5.37
N PRO A 63 9.52 15.48 -5.80
CA PRO A 63 8.56 16.39 -6.40
C PRO A 63 8.05 15.84 -7.75
N LEU A 64 6.73 15.78 -7.88
CA LEU A 64 6.06 15.44 -9.15
C LEU A 64 5.71 16.67 -9.99
N LYS A 65 5.79 17.89 -9.42
CA LYS A 65 5.39 19.15 -10.06
C LYS A 65 3.97 19.09 -10.66
N LEU A 66 3.04 18.52 -9.90
CA LEU A 66 1.63 18.48 -10.30
C LEU A 66 1.03 19.90 -10.28
N PRO A 67 0.11 20.24 -11.21
CA PRO A 67 -0.62 21.50 -11.15
C PRO A 67 -1.38 21.64 -9.84
N SER A 68 -1.45 22.87 -9.30
CA SER A 68 -2.22 23.14 -8.09
C SER A 68 -3.74 22.99 -8.32
N GLY A 69 -4.49 22.68 -7.27
CA GLY A 69 -5.96 22.62 -7.31
C GLY A 69 -6.55 21.38 -8.00
N ILE A 70 -5.73 20.39 -8.38
CA ILE A 70 -6.22 19.14 -8.95
C ILE A 70 -6.77 18.21 -7.86
N PRO A 71 -7.81 17.39 -8.13
CA PRO A 71 -8.30 16.41 -7.17
C PRO A 71 -7.22 15.39 -6.80
N GLU A 72 -7.15 15.04 -5.52
CA GLU A 72 -6.28 13.95 -5.03
C GLU A 72 -6.66 12.63 -5.69
N ARG A 73 -5.68 12.00 -6.34
CA ARG A 73 -5.81 10.81 -7.18
C ARG A 73 -4.67 9.81 -6.96
N GLY A 74 -3.89 10.00 -5.89
CA GLY A 74 -2.79 9.14 -5.49
C GLY A 74 -1.50 9.35 -6.29
N TRP A 75 -1.43 10.36 -7.16
CA TRP A 75 -0.32 10.56 -8.10
C TRP A 75 1.05 10.60 -7.42
N ASN A 76 1.13 11.14 -6.19
CA ASN A 76 2.36 11.19 -5.38
C ASN A 76 3.05 9.82 -5.23
N LYS A 77 2.30 8.70 -5.22
CA LYS A 77 2.89 7.36 -5.17
C LYS A 77 3.82 7.05 -6.34
N LEU A 78 3.59 7.65 -7.51
CA LEU A 78 4.45 7.45 -8.68
C LEU A 78 5.89 7.93 -8.44
N ALA A 79 6.11 8.80 -7.45
CA ALA A 79 7.43 9.27 -7.08
C ALA A 79 8.36 8.14 -6.57
N THR A 80 7.78 7.03 -6.08
CA THR A 80 8.56 5.84 -5.66
C THR A 80 9.30 5.15 -6.81
N PHE A 81 8.88 5.40 -8.06
CA PHE A 81 9.51 4.86 -9.27
C PHE A 81 10.60 5.75 -9.84
N ALA A 82 11.12 6.72 -9.07
CA ALA A 82 12.27 7.50 -9.49
C ALA A 82 13.48 6.60 -9.83
N ALA A 83 14.24 6.96 -10.87
CA ALA A 83 15.47 6.26 -11.26
C ALA A 83 16.45 6.12 -10.09
N ASP A 84 16.52 7.19 -9.27
CA ASP A 84 17.23 7.20 -8.01
C ASP A 84 16.30 7.71 -6.90
N LEU A 85 15.91 6.83 -6.00
CA LEU A 85 15.12 7.15 -4.82
C LEU A 85 16.05 7.26 -3.62
N TYR A 86 16.78 8.39 -3.54
CA TYR A 86 17.71 8.71 -2.45
C TYR A 86 18.85 7.68 -2.27
N GLY A 87 19.35 7.10 -3.35
CA GLY A 87 20.43 6.11 -3.31
C GLY A 87 20.01 4.71 -2.83
N LEU A 88 18.73 4.50 -2.50
CA LEU A 88 18.23 3.18 -2.10
C LEU A 88 18.36 2.19 -3.27
N LYS A 89 18.77 0.96 -2.96
CA LYS A 89 18.95 -0.16 -3.92
C LYS A 89 18.33 -1.43 -3.37
N GLY A 90 17.94 -2.36 -4.24
CA GLY A 90 17.31 -3.61 -3.86
C GLY A 90 15.79 -3.59 -4.01
N THR A 91 15.14 -4.55 -3.37
CA THR A 91 13.72 -4.81 -3.55
C THR A 91 12.90 -4.01 -2.54
N ALA A 92 11.90 -3.28 -3.03
CA ALA A 92 10.98 -2.49 -2.22
C ALA A 92 9.58 -3.11 -2.21
N LEU A 93 9.00 -3.26 -1.01
CA LEU A 93 7.58 -3.53 -0.78
C LEU A 93 6.92 -2.23 -0.32
N PHE A 94 6.04 -1.68 -1.14
CA PHE A 94 5.22 -0.54 -0.77
C PHE A 94 4.00 -0.98 0.03
N LEU A 95 3.68 -0.27 1.11
CA LEU A 95 2.47 -0.43 1.91
C LEU A 95 1.80 0.94 2.12
N ASP A 96 0.50 1.03 1.84
CA ASP A 96 -0.30 2.18 2.29
C ASP A 96 -0.34 2.24 3.82
N VAL A 97 -0.41 3.45 4.37
CA VAL A 97 -0.42 3.67 5.83
C VAL A 97 -1.70 3.17 6.50
N ASP A 98 -2.78 2.96 5.76
CA ASP A 98 -4.07 2.48 6.26
C ASP A 98 -4.28 0.97 6.12
N VAL A 99 -3.23 0.18 5.90
CA VAL A 99 -3.34 -1.30 5.93
C VAL A 99 -3.14 -1.86 7.34
N VAL A 100 -3.55 -3.12 7.56
CA VAL A 100 -3.24 -3.88 8.78
C VAL A 100 -2.54 -5.17 8.42
N VAL A 101 -1.30 -5.35 8.88
CA VAL A 101 -0.55 -6.60 8.70
C VAL A 101 -1.01 -7.61 9.75
N VAL A 102 -1.45 -8.77 9.30
CA VAL A 102 -2.05 -9.84 10.12
C VAL A 102 -1.30 -11.17 10.01
N GLY A 103 -0.34 -11.28 9.08
CA GLY A 103 0.38 -12.51 8.80
C GLY A 103 1.78 -12.26 8.20
N PRO A 104 2.54 -13.32 7.90
CA PRO A 104 3.95 -13.23 7.52
C PRO A 104 4.17 -12.48 6.19
N LEU A 105 5.19 -11.62 6.17
CA LEU A 105 5.52 -10.77 5.03
C LEU A 105 6.67 -11.30 4.17
N ASP A 106 7.41 -12.32 4.62
CA ASP A 106 8.60 -12.81 3.93
C ASP A 106 8.34 -13.19 2.46
N ASP A 107 7.21 -13.84 2.19
CA ASP A 107 6.90 -14.28 0.81
C ASP A 107 6.54 -13.12 -0.12
N PHE A 108 6.22 -11.93 0.39
CA PHE A 108 6.12 -10.75 -0.48
C PHE A 108 7.46 -10.45 -1.15
N PHE A 109 8.60 -10.76 -0.52
CA PHE A 109 9.92 -10.54 -1.11
C PHE A 109 10.41 -11.68 -2.00
N THR A 110 9.82 -12.88 -1.91
CA THR A 110 10.31 -14.08 -2.64
C THR A 110 9.36 -14.54 -3.74
N GLN A 111 8.08 -14.14 -3.72
CA GLN A 111 7.10 -14.47 -4.75
C GLN A 111 7.63 -14.09 -6.16
N PRO A 112 7.59 -14.94 -7.18
CA PRO A 112 8.13 -14.60 -8.49
C PRO A 112 7.37 -13.44 -9.19
N GLY A 113 8.10 -12.55 -9.86
CA GLY A 113 7.54 -11.46 -10.69
C GLY A 113 8.34 -10.15 -10.58
N GLU A 114 8.37 -9.36 -11.65
CA GLU A 114 9.09 -8.07 -11.67
C GLU A 114 8.32 -6.98 -10.90
N PHE A 115 7.01 -6.90 -11.14
CA PHE A 115 6.11 -6.01 -10.43
C PHE A 115 4.87 -6.76 -9.97
N LEU A 116 4.69 -6.89 -8.66
CA LEU A 116 3.50 -7.54 -8.09
C LEU A 116 2.62 -6.52 -7.39
N ILE A 117 1.32 -6.60 -7.62
CA ILE A 117 0.31 -5.71 -7.04
C ILE A 117 -0.97 -6.50 -6.70
N ILE A 118 -1.81 -5.95 -5.85
CA ILE A 118 -3.11 -6.56 -5.55
C ILE A 118 -3.99 -6.47 -6.81
N HIS A 119 -4.74 -7.52 -7.15
CA HIS A 119 -5.74 -7.43 -8.23
C HIS A 119 -7.02 -6.71 -7.77
N ASP A 120 -7.62 -5.84 -8.60
CA ASP A 120 -8.77 -5.02 -8.17
C ASP A 120 -9.97 -5.87 -7.71
N TYR A 121 -10.39 -5.66 -6.46
CA TYR A 121 -11.49 -6.39 -5.84
C TYR A 121 -12.85 -6.18 -6.49
N LYS A 122 -13.12 -4.96 -6.99
CA LYS A 122 -14.45 -4.56 -7.46
C LYS A 122 -14.65 -4.93 -8.93
N ARG A 123 -13.58 -4.92 -9.71
CA ARG A 123 -13.56 -5.14 -11.16
C ARG A 123 -12.41 -6.08 -11.53
N PRO A 124 -12.41 -7.34 -11.05
CA PRO A 124 -11.33 -8.28 -11.30
C PRO A 124 -11.18 -8.67 -12.78
N TRP A 125 -12.17 -8.40 -13.63
CA TRP A 125 -12.03 -8.59 -15.09
C TRP A 125 -11.15 -7.52 -15.77
N ARG A 126 -10.67 -6.52 -15.03
CA ARG A 126 -9.73 -5.51 -15.53
C ARG A 126 -8.31 -5.86 -15.14
N ILE A 127 -7.35 -5.34 -15.91
CA ILE A 127 -5.91 -5.42 -15.58
C ILE A 127 -5.51 -4.52 -14.40
N THR A 128 -6.42 -3.71 -13.88
CA THR A 128 -6.08 -2.73 -12.84
C THR A 128 -5.74 -3.44 -11.54
N GLY A 129 -4.58 -3.12 -10.98
CA GLY A 129 -4.22 -3.48 -9.63
C GLY A 129 -4.61 -2.40 -8.62
N ASN A 130 -4.67 -2.76 -7.34
CA ASN A 130 -4.78 -1.86 -6.20
C ASN A 130 -3.38 -1.62 -5.60
N SER A 131 -2.97 -0.35 -5.56
CA SER A 131 -1.62 0.11 -5.18
C SER A 131 -1.42 0.24 -3.67
N SER A 132 -2.25 -0.40 -2.84
CA SER A 132 -2.03 -0.40 -1.38
C SER A 132 -0.94 -1.37 -0.95
N VAL A 133 -0.67 -2.40 -1.75
CA VAL A 133 0.49 -3.28 -1.58
C VAL A 133 1.07 -3.63 -2.94
N TYR A 134 2.29 -3.21 -3.21
CA TYR A 134 3.01 -3.62 -4.42
C TYR A 134 4.50 -3.77 -4.17
N ARG A 135 5.15 -4.60 -4.98
CA ARG A 135 6.60 -4.82 -4.93
C ARG A 135 7.23 -4.52 -6.26
N PHE A 136 8.41 -3.92 -6.20
CA PHE A 136 9.23 -3.58 -7.35
C PHE A 136 10.71 -3.55 -6.95
N GLU A 137 11.59 -3.58 -7.95
CA GLU A 137 13.01 -3.30 -7.76
C GLU A 137 13.27 -1.79 -7.86
N LEU A 138 13.98 -1.22 -6.90
CA LEU A 138 14.25 0.22 -6.85
C LEU A 138 15.02 0.68 -8.09
N GLY A 139 14.46 1.67 -8.80
CA GLY A 139 15.03 2.20 -10.04
C GLY A 139 14.72 1.40 -11.31
N ALA A 140 13.88 0.35 -11.25
CA ALA A 140 13.57 -0.48 -12.42
C ALA A 140 12.50 0.09 -13.38
N HIS A 141 11.72 1.09 -12.93
CA HIS A 141 10.60 1.65 -13.70
C HIS A 141 10.63 3.20 -13.83
N PRO A 142 11.78 3.83 -14.11
CA PRO A 142 11.86 5.29 -14.24
C PRO A 142 11.00 5.84 -15.38
N ASP A 143 10.78 5.03 -16.40
CA ASP A 143 9.94 5.31 -17.57
C ASP A 143 8.48 5.59 -17.21
N VAL A 144 7.95 4.95 -16.16
CA VAL A 144 6.61 5.24 -15.62
C VAL A 144 6.54 6.70 -15.17
N LEU A 145 7.55 7.16 -14.44
CA LEU A 145 7.58 8.52 -13.91
C LEU A 145 7.90 9.57 -14.98
N GLU A 146 8.85 9.25 -15.88
CA GLU A 146 9.23 10.13 -16.99
C GLU A 146 8.08 10.36 -17.96
N TYR A 147 7.41 9.29 -18.39
CA TYR A 147 6.25 9.40 -19.28
C TYR A 147 5.11 10.17 -18.60
N PHE A 148 4.86 9.90 -17.31
CA PHE A 148 3.86 10.63 -16.53
C PHE A 148 4.10 12.14 -16.50
N ARG A 149 5.35 12.56 -16.27
CA ARG A 149 5.72 13.98 -16.24
C ARG A 149 5.56 14.66 -17.60
N GLY A 150 5.88 13.96 -18.70
CA GLY A 150 5.75 14.49 -20.06
C GLY A 150 4.31 14.54 -20.59
N HIS A 151 3.41 13.69 -20.06
CA HIS A 151 2.06 13.48 -20.61
C HIS A 151 0.96 13.62 -19.55
N PHE A 152 1.20 14.42 -18.51
CA PHE A 152 0.35 14.48 -17.32
C PHE A 152 -1.13 14.73 -17.63
N GLU A 153 -1.44 15.72 -18.47
CA GLU A 153 -2.83 16.06 -18.81
C GLU A 153 -3.53 14.93 -19.57
N GLU A 154 -2.87 14.33 -20.56
CA GLU A 154 -3.40 13.18 -21.30
C GLU A 154 -3.71 12.02 -20.35
N ILE A 155 -2.76 11.67 -19.48
CA ILE A 155 -2.90 10.58 -18.52
C ILE A 155 -4.04 10.86 -17.56
N ARG A 156 -4.17 12.10 -17.06
CA ARG A 156 -5.24 12.48 -16.14
C ARG A 156 -6.63 12.41 -16.78
N HIS A 157 -6.74 12.68 -18.08
CA HIS A 157 -7.98 12.52 -18.84
C HIS A 157 -8.32 11.04 -19.07
N ARG A 158 -7.31 10.22 -19.40
CA ARG A 158 -7.50 8.80 -19.73
C ARG A 158 -7.67 7.91 -18.49
N PHE A 159 -6.95 8.21 -17.42
CA PHE A 159 -6.89 7.39 -16.21
C PHE A 159 -7.47 8.12 -15.02
N ARG A 160 -8.31 7.40 -14.27
CA ARG A 160 -8.97 7.94 -13.09
C ARG A 160 -7.98 8.24 -11.95
N ASN A 161 -6.96 7.42 -11.78
CA ASN A 161 -6.00 7.46 -10.67
C ASN A 161 -4.68 6.81 -11.06
N GLU A 162 -3.70 6.90 -10.17
CA GLU A 162 -2.34 6.40 -10.33
C GLU A 162 -2.29 4.89 -10.57
N GLN A 163 -3.08 4.10 -9.83
CA GLN A 163 -3.04 2.65 -9.93
C GLN A 163 -3.52 2.14 -11.29
N ALA A 164 -4.50 2.83 -11.90
CA ALA A 164 -5.00 2.48 -13.23
C ALA A 164 -3.95 2.78 -14.31
N TYR A 165 -3.27 3.91 -14.20
CA TYR A 165 -2.15 4.28 -15.09
C TYR A 165 -0.97 3.32 -14.94
N LEU A 166 -0.52 3.10 -13.70
CA LEU A 166 0.60 2.22 -13.37
C LEU A 166 0.38 0.80 -13.89
N SER A 167 -0.81 0.24 -13.65
CA SER A 167 -1.14 -1.10 -14.11
C SER A 167 -1.17 -1.20 -15.63
N ASP A 168 -1.75 -0.21 -16.32
CA ASP A 168 -1.78 -0.20 -17.79
C ASP A 168 -0.37 -0.11 -18.39
N MET A 169 0.48 0.76 -17.85
CA MET A 169 1.86 0.92 -18.31
C MET A 169 2.68 -0.37 -18.13
N LEU A 170 2.65 -0.95 -16.92
CA LEU A 170 3.43 -2.16 -16.61
C LEU A 170 2.87 -3.41 -17.28
N HIS A 171 1.55 -3.48 -17.51
CA HIS A 171 0.94 -4.56 -18.26
C HIS A 171 1.39 -4.55 -19.72
N ARG A 172 1.45 -3.37 -20.37
CA ARG A 172 1.96 -3.26 -21.76
C ARG A 172 3.42 -3.68 -21.90
N GLN A 173 4.20 -3.56 -20.83
CA GLN A 173 5.59 -4.04 -20.78
C GLN A 173 5.70 -5.53 -20.47
N GLY A 174 4.60 -6.23 -20.17
CA GLY A 174 4.61 -7.62 -19.76
C GLY A 174 5.14 -7.87 -18.33
N LYS A 175 5.29 -6.82 -17.51
CA LYS A 175 5.93 -6.89 -16.18
C LYS A 175 4.94 -7.01 -15.02
N LEU A 176 3.67 -6.72 -15.27
CA LEU A 176 2.61 -6.74 -14.26
C LEU A 176 2.21 -8.17 -13.90
N ALA A 177 2.39 -8.52 -12.63
CA ALA A 177 1.86 -9.72 -12.01
C ALA A 177 1.01 -9.35 -10.78
N TYR A 178 0.23 -10.32 -10.28
CA TYR A 178 -0.63 -10.12 -9.12
C TYR A 178 -0.22 -11.00 -7.94
N TRP A 179 -0.46 -10.50 -6.73
CA TRP A 179 -0.37 -11.32 -5.52
C TRP A 179 -1.38 -12.47 -5.55
N PRO A 180 -1.10 -13.59 -4.88
CA PRO A 180 -2.13 -14.58 -4.56
C PRO A 180 -3.34 -13.90 -3.89
N GLN A 181 -4.55 -14.27 -4.34
CA GLN A 181 -5.78 -13.56 -3.99
C GLN A 181 -6.00 -13.43 -2.47
N ASP A 182 -5.63 -14.45 -1.71
CA ASP A 182 -5.91 -14.53 -0.27
C ASP A 182 -4.96 -13.67 0.58
N TRP A 183 -3.81 -13.25 0.04
CA TRP A 183 -2.79 -12.53 0.84
C TRP A 183 -3.25 -11.15 1.24
N CYS A 184 -3.96 -10.47 0.35
CA CYS A 184 -4.38 -9.09 0.52
C CYS A 184 -5.90 -8.98 0.41
N PRO A 185 -6.69 -9.40 1.41
CA PRO A 185 -8.13 -9.23 1.34
C PRO A 185 -8.52 -7.78 1.65
N SER A 186 -9.50 -7.27 0.89
CA SER A 186 -10.20 -6.04 1.27
C SER A 186 -11.04 -6.23 2.54
N PHE A 187 -10.87 -5.33 3.52
CA PHE A 187 -11.72 -5.29 4.72
C PHE A 187 -13.21 -5.24 4.35
N LYS A 188 -13.56 -4.30 3.46
CA LYS A 188 -14.94 -4.05 3.06
C LYS A 188 -15.62 -5.24 2.38
N TYR A 189 -14.89 -5.99 1.56
CA TYR A 189 -15.47 -7.04 0.70
C TYR A 189 -15.32 -8.45 1.28
N HIS A 190 -14.29 -8.71 2.10
CA HIS A 190 -13.96 -10.05 2.56
C HIS A 190 -14.00 -10.21 4.08
N CYS A 191 -13.80 -9.14 4.85
CA CYS A 191 -13.80 -9.22 6.33
C CYS A 191 -15.18 -8.96 6.93
N ILE A 192 -15.95 -8.03 6.35
CA ILE A 192 -17.30 -7.71 6.85
C ILE A 192 -18.27 -8.85 6.45
N PRO A 193 -19.00 -9.45 7.42
CA PRO A 193 -20.00 -10.46 7.11
C PRO A 193 -21.08 -9.94 6.15
N ARG A 194 -21.75 -10.83 5.43
CA ARG A 194 -22.79 -10.41 4.47
C ARG A 194 -24.03 -9.96 5.23
N TRP A 195 -24.81 -9.07 4.62
CA TRP A 195 -26.14 -8.73 5.14
C TRP A 195 -27.03 -9.97 5.14
N PRO A 196 -27.82 -10.23 6.20
CA PRO A 196 -27.97 -9.42 7.43
C PRO A 196 -27.02 -9.78 8.57
N THR A 197 -26.18 -10.81 8.43
CA THR A 197 -25.33 -11.31 9.52
C THR A 197 -24.35 -10.30 10.10
N ASN A 198 -24.02 -9.24 9.36
CA ASN A 198 -23.16 -8.14 9.84
C ASN A 198 -23.72 -7.37 11.03
N TYR A 199 -25.01 -7.54 11.39
CA TYR A 199 -25.65 -6.92 12.55
C TYR A 199 -25.41 -7.65 13.89
N TRP A 200 -24.81 -8.84 13.85
CA TRP A 200 -24.52 -9.60 15.08
C TRP A 200 -23.23 -10.42 15.00
N LYS A 201 -22.58 -10.47 13.82
CA LYS A 201 -21.26 -11.06 13.66
C LYS A 201 -20.22 -9.98 13.41
N GLN A 202 -19.13 -10.06 14.15
CA GLN A 202 -17.97 -9.20 13.98
C GLN A 202 -17.27 -9.45 12.65
N PRO A 203 -16.66 -8.41 12.03
CA PRO A 203 -15.68 -8.59 10.99
C PRO A 203 -14.55 -9.51 11.45
N PHE A 204 -14.03 -10.33 10.54
CA PHE A 204 -12.99 -11.32 10.84
C PHE A 204 -11.83 -11.22 9.84
N VAL A 205 -10.69 -11.78 10.20
CA VAL A 205 -9.54 -11.94 9.30
C VAL A 205 -9.72 -13.23 8.48
N PRO A 206 -9.84 -13.16 7.14
CA PRO A 206 -9.93 -14.36 6.31
C PRO A 206 -8.70 -15.26 6.45
N GLN A 207 -8.88 -16.57 6.28
CA GLN A 207 -7.76 -17.51 6.28
C GLN A 207 -6.78 -17.18 5.15
N GLY A 208 -5.48 -17.24 5.44
CA GLY A 208 -4.42 -16.92 4.47
C GLY A 208 -4.13 -15.43 4.30
N ALA A 209 -4.90 -14.55 4.95
CA ALA A 209 -4.63 -13.11 4.95
C ALA A 209 -3.26 -12.80 5.56
N ARG A 210 -2.53 -11.89 4.90
CA ARG A 210 -1.26 -11.35 5.37
C ARG A 210 -1.34 -9.85 5.60
N VAL A 211 -2.03 -9.14 4.71
CA VAL A 211 -2.26 -7.69 4.81
C VAL A 211 -3.71 -7.35 4.48
N VAL A 212 -4.49 -6.91 5.47
CA VAL A 212 -5.89 -6.50 5.26
C VAL A 212 -5.94 -5.04 4.79
N ILE A 213 -6.64 -4.78 3.68
CA ILE A 213 -6.66 -3.46 3.03
C ILE A 213 -7.92 -2.67 3.43
N PHE A 214 -7.72 -1.53 4.10
CA PHE A 214 -8.78 -0.58 4.47
C PHE A 214 -8.90 0.55 3.45
N HIS A 215 -9.28 0.20 2.22
CA HIS A 215 -9.51 1.20 1.18
C HIS A 215 -10.90 1.86 1.30
N GLY A 216 -10.96 3.12 0.85
CA GLY A 216 -12.19 3.89 0.77
C GLY A 216 -12.53 4.62 2.06
N GLU A 217 -13.64 4.24 2.69
CA GLU A 217 -14.35 5.09 3.66
C GLU A 217 -14.17 4.66 5.12
N CYS A 218 -13.58 3.51 5.41
CA CYS A 218 -13.46 2.96 6.77
C CYS A 218 -12.00 2.61 7.00
N ASN A 219 -11.32 3.39 7.83
CA ASN A 219 -9.93 3.15 8.24
C ASN A 219 -9.88 2.22 9.46
N PRO A 220 -8.69 1.76 9.91
CA PRO A 220 -8.59 0.87 11.07
C PRO A 220 -9.24 1.43 12.36
N PRO A 221 -9.06 2.71 12.76
CA PRO A 221 -9.77 3.28 13.90
C PRO A 221 -11.30 3.24 13.80
N ASP A 222 -11.86 3.52 12.62
CA ASP A 222 -13.30 3.47 12.38
C ASP A 222 -13.82 2.03 12.47
N ALA A 223 -13.13 1.08 11.86
CA ALA A 223 -13.50 -0.33 11.91
C ALA A 223 -13.48 -0.87 13.35
N LEU A 224 -12.46 -0.52 14.13
CA LEU A 224 -12.36 -0.88 15.54
C LEU A 224 -13.55 -0.32 16.35
N ALA A 225 -14.00 0.89 16.02
CA ALA A 225 -15.15 1.53 16.66
C ALA A 225 -16.52 1.09 16.08
N GLY A 226 -16.56 0.16 15.13
CA GLY A 226 -17.80 -0.25 14.45
C GLY A 226 -18.39 0.84 13.55
N ARG A 227 -17.62 1.87 13.20
CA ARG A 227 -18.07 2.98 12.36
C ARG A 227 -17.88 2.67 10.89
N ARG A 228 -18.93 2.92 10.10
CA ARG A 228 -18.90 2.83 8.65
C ARG A 228 -19.46 4.11 8.05
N ASN A 229 -18.62 4.85 7.35
CA ASN A 229 -18.95 6.17 6.78
C ASN A 229 -19.84 6.08 5.53
N ARG A 230 -20.93 5.28 5.59
CA ARG A 230 -21.92 5.12 4.52
C ARG A 230 -23.31 4.85 5.07
N ARG A 231 -24.28 5.65 4.63
CA ARG A 231 -25.70 5.54 5.03
C ARG A 231 -26.22 4.11 4.84
N PHE A 232 -26.91 3.59 5.85
CA PHE A 232 -27.53 2.24 5.90
C PHE A 232 -26.56 1.05 5.83
N ARG A 233 -25.25 1.26 6.02
CA ARG A 233 -24.28 0.16 6.09
C ARG A 233 -23.82 -0.01 7.54
N HIS A 234 -24.13 -1.15 8.12
CA HIS A 234 -23.74 -1.52 9.48
C HIS A 234 -22.48 -2.40 9.49
N ILE A 235 -21.68 -2.30 10.55
CA ILE A 235 -20.65 -3.27 10.94
C ILE A 235 -20.61 -3.34 12.46
N GLU A 236 -20.43 -4.54 13.00
CA GLU A 236 -19.99 -4.68 14.39
C GLU A 236 -18.52 -4.23 14.55
N PRO A 237 -18.08 -3.85 15.76
CA PRO A 237 -16.68 -3.53 16.05
C PRO A 237 -15.72 -4.64 15.61
N ALA A 238 -14.74 -4.29 14.77
CA ALA A 238 -13.69 -5.20 14.33
C ALA A 238 -12.58 -5.29 15.40
N THR A 239 -12.87 -6.03 16.48
CA THR A 239 -12.01 -6.11 17.68
C THR A 239 -10.59 -6.61 17.38
N TRP A 240 -10.43 -7.53 16.43
CA TRP A 240 -9.12 -8.03 15.97
C TRP A 240 -8.20 -6.91 15.46
N VAL A 241 -8.73 -5.77 15.02
CA VAL A 241 -7.90 -4.63 14.60
C VAL A 241 -7.02 -4.14 15.76
N ALA A 242 -7.50 -4.17 17.00
CA ALA A 242 -6.69 -3.77 18.17
C ALA A 242 -5.55 -4.75 18.46
N GLU A 243 -5.69 -6.02 18.08
CA GLU A 243 -4.67 -7.05 18.30
C GLU A 243 -3.47 -6.87 17.35
N HIS A 244 -3.75 -6.42 16.12
CA HIS A 244 -2.78 -6.29 15.05
C HIS A 244 -2.29 -4.86 14.81
N TRP A 245 -3.20 -3.87 14.78
CA TRP A 245 -2.89 -2.46 14.48
C TRP A 245 -2.42 -1.71 15.74
N ARG A 246 -1.27 -2.14 16.24
CA ARG A 246 -0.62 -1.61 17.44
C ARG A 246 0.88 -1.56 17.28
N GLU A 247 1.48 -0.73 18.12
CA GLU A 247 2.93 -0.71 18.34
C GLU A 247 3.36 -1.97 19.12
#